data_AF-A0A9E5Z0X2-F1
#
_entry.id   AF-A0A9E5Z0X2-F1
#
_cell.length_a   1.000
_cell.length_b   1.000
_cell.length_c   1.000
_cell.angle_alpha   90.00
_cell.angle_beta   90.00
_cell.angle_gamma   90.00
#
_symmetry.space_group_name_H-M   'P 1'
#
loop_
_entity.id
_entity.type
_entity.pdbx_description
1 polymer ?
#
loop_
_entity_poly.entity_id
_entity_poly.type
_entity_poly.pdbx_seq_one_letter_code
_entity_poly.pdbx_strand_id
1 'polypeptide(L)'
;MIELAMIKCPECHKEIIEIAGYCPKCGYKLTPDKIAEIKKKEQQAKTKLYIGFLLGFIVIFILIDASGFFTSNSQKTETSTPIVLSGQNKRIAGDNWFGCIDRKYFEKLVDYTVQKDKQAFKQALAIGILAGTCTFFKDSELVYITDTAIFSGLVKVRRKGELQEFWTNLEAVI
;
A
#
# COMPACT_ATOMS: atom_id res chain seq x y z
N MET A 1 5.71 -8.21 16.42
CA MET A 1 5.85 -8.44 14.98
C MET A 1 7.21 -9.09 14.74
N ILE A 2 7.25 -10.39 14.42
CA ILE A 2 8.48 -11.01 13.92
C ILE A 2 8.62 -10.47 12.50
N GLU A 3 9.66 -9.68 12.29
CA GLU A 3 10.06 -9.15 10.99
C GLU A 3 10.39 -10.35 10.11
N LEU A 4 9.69 -10.49 8.97
CA LEU A 4 10.03 -11.51 7.99
C LEU A 4 10.94 -10.84 6.95
N ALA A 5 12.18 -10.54 7.32
CA ALA A 5 13.14 -10.08 6.32
C ALA A 5 13.54 -11.27 5.44
N MET A 6 13.61 -11.01 4.14
CA MET A 6 14.28 -11.89 3.21
C MET A 6 15.74 -11.45 3.18
N ILE A 7 16.63 -12.26 3.76
CA ILE A 7 18.07 -12.00 3.73
C ILE A 7 18.73 -12.94 2.71
N LYS A 8 19.78 -12.46 2.03
CA LYS A 8 20.60 -13.33 1.18
C LYS A 8 21.59 -14.08 2.05
N CYS A 9 21.62 -15.40 1.94
CA CYS A 9 22.60 -16.20 2.65
C CYS A 9 24.01 -15.91 2.09
N PRO A 10 25.03 -15.58 2.92
CA PRO A 10 26.36 -15.21 2.44
C PRO A 10 27.14 -16.38 1.82
N GLU A 11 26.78 -17.62 2.15
CA GLU A 11 27.43 -18.81 1.60
C GLU A 11 26.78 -19.24 0.28
N CYS A 12 25.46 -19.38 0.24
CA CYS A 12 24.76 -19.97 -0.91
C CYS A 12 24.01 -18.96 -1.78
N HIS A 13 24.04 -17.67 -1.42
CA HIS A 13 23.47 -16.53 -2.15
C HIS A 13 21.96 -16.60 -2.43
N LYS A 14 21.25 -17.57 -1.84
CA LYS A 14 19.81 -17.77 -1.98
C LYS A 14 19.04 -16.96 -0.94
N GLU A 15 17.83 -16.56 -1.32
CA GLU A 15 16.90 -15.83 -0.46
C GLU A 15 16.36 -16.76 0.62
N ILE A 16 16.46 -16.31 1.87
CA ILE A 16 16.00 -17.05 3.04
C ILE A 16 15.19 -16.16 3.97
N ILE A 17 14.28 -16.80 4.69
CA ILE A 17 13.38 -16.19 5.65
C ILE A 17 14.13 -16.07 7.00
N GLU A 18 14.20 -14.86 7.56
CA GLU A 18 15.01 -14.46 8.72
C GLU A 18 14.83 -15.31 10.01
N ILE A 19 13.76 -16.11 10.13
CA ILE A 19 13.43 -16.87 11.35
C ILE A 19 14.15 -18.23 11.46
N ALA A 20 14.87 -18.67 10.43
CA ALA A 20 15.58 -19.94 10.49
C ALA A 20 16.97 -19.72 11.09
N GLY A 21 17.22 -20.22 12.31
CA GLY A 21 18.55 -20.22 12.94
C GLY A 21 19.65 -20.94 12.14
N TYR A 22 19.26 -21.57 11.03
CA TYR A 22 20.11 -22.22 10.05
C TYR A 22 19.54 -22.03 8.64
N CYS A 23 20.39 -21.85 7.64
CA CYS A 23 19.97 -21.81 6.25
C CYS A 23 19.52 -23.22 5.80
N PRO A 24 18.28 -23.44 5.32
CA PRO A 24 17.81 -24.77 4.93
C PRO A 24 18.45 -25.29 3.62
N LYS A 25 19.17 -24.44 2.88
CA LYS A 25 19.83 -24.79 1.62
C LYS A 25 21.30 -25.19 1.78
N CYS A 26 22.01 -24.66 2.79
CA CYS A 26 23.44 -24.94 3.00
C CYS A 26 23.83 -25.24 4.46
N GLY A 27 22.90 -25.17 5.41
CA GLY A 27 23.15 -25.45 6.82
C GLY A 27 23.87 -24.34 7.59
N TYR A 28 24.17 -23.21 6.96
CA TYR A 28 24.89 -22.10 7.61
C TYR A 28 24.10 -21.54 8.81
N LYS A 29 24.76 -21.44 9.97
CA LYS A 29 24.15 -20.98 11.22
C LYS A 29 24.06 -19.45 11.24
N LEU A 30 22.84 -18.91 11.28
CA LEU A 30 22.57 -17.48 11.30
C LEU A 30 22.43 -17.04 12.75
N THR A 31 23.48 -16.43 13.30
CA THR A 31 23.41 -15.84 14.64
C THR A 31 22.88 -14.40 14.57
N PRO A 32 22.04 -13.98 15.54
CA PRO A 32 21.43 -12.65 15.56
C PRO A 32 22.45 -11.51 15.54
N ASP A 33 23.65 -11.73 16.07
CA ASP A 33 24.73 -10.74 16.08
C ASP A 33 25.20 -10.36 14.67
N LYS A 34 25.28 -11.32 13.75
CA LYS A 34 25.70 -11.06 12.35
C LYS A 34 24.62 -10.36 11.53
N ILE A 35 23.34 -10.60 11.85
CA ILE A 35 22.21 -9.94 11.18
C ILE A 35 22.17 -8.45 11.55
N ALA A 36 22.46 -8.12 12.81
CA ALA A 36 22.51 -6.75 13.29
C ALA A 36 23.64 -5.92 12.63
N GLU A 37 24.79 -6.54 12.32
CA GLU A 37 25.88 -5.86 11.60
C GLU A 37 25.53 -5.57 10.13
N ILE A 38 24.79 -6.46 9.47
CA ILE A 38 24.36 -6.28 8.06
C ILE A 38 23.35 -5.14 7.96
N LYS A 39 22.34 -5.07 8.86
CA LYS A 39 21.33 -3.99 8.87
C LYS A 39 21.95 -2.61 9.13
N LYS A 40 22.99 -2.51 9.97
CA LYS A 40 23.69 -1.23 10.25
C LYS A 40 24.38 -0.63 9.03
N LYS A 41 24.92 -1.46 8.11
CA LYS A 41 25.65 -0.97 6.92
C LYS A 41 24.73 -0.40 5.84
N GLU A 42 23.54 -0.98 5.63
CA GLU A 42 22.58 -0.47 4.64
C GLU A 42 21.88 0.83 5.10
N GLN A 43 21.59 0.95 6.40
CA GLN A 43 20.93 2.13 6.96
C GLN A 43 21.83 3.39 6.85
N GLN A 44 23.14 3.22 7.04
CA GLN A 44 24.11 4.33 7.02
C GLN A 44 24.36 4.90 5.62
N ALA A 45 24.11 4.15 4.56
CA ALA A 45 24.24 4.63 3.18
C ALA A 45 23.05 5.50 2.74
N LYS A 46 21.81 5.15 3.14
CA LYS A 46 20.60 5.89 2.72
C LYS A 46 20.46 7.26 3.39
N THR A 47 20.93 7.42 4.64
CA THR A 47 20.87 8.71 5.37
C THR A 47 21.76 9.78 4.75
N LYS A 48 22.93 9.43 4.19
CA LYS A 48 23.83 10.40 3.55
C LYS A 48 23.30 10.95 2.22
N LEU A 49 22.52 10.15 1.48
CA LEU A 49 21.96 10.57 0.19
C LEU A 49 20.74 11.50 0.35
N TYR A 50 19.93 11.28 1.39
CA TYR A 50 18.72 12.08 1.65
C TYR A 50 19.02 13.51 2.13
N ILE A 51 20.08 13.69 2.92
CA ILE A 51 20.49 15.02 3.41
C ILE A 51 20.98 15.92 2.25
N GLY A 52 21.64 15.35 1.24
CA GLY A 52 22.07 16.08 0.05
C GLY A 52 20.89 16.57 -0.81
N PHE A 53 19.82 15.77 -0.90
CA PHE A 53 18.62 16.12 -1.66
C PHE A 53 17.81 17.21 -0.95
N LEU A 54 17.65 17.15 0.38
CA LEU A 54 16.94 18.18 1.15
C LEU A 54 17.63 19.54 1.12
N LEU A 55 18.96 19.58 1.26
CA LEU A 55 19.70 20.85 1.20
C LEU A 55 19.67 21.46 -0.22
N GLY A 56 19.72 20.63 -1.27
CA GLY A 56 19.58 21.09 -2.65
C GLY A 56 18.20 21.68 -2.96
N PHE A 57 17.12 21.05 -2.51
CA PHE A 57 15.76 21.55 -2.72
C PHE A 57 15.46 22.83 -1.94
N ILE A 58 15.98 23.00 -0.71
CA ILE A 58 15.79 24.23 0.07
C ILE A 58 16.44 25.44 -0.63
N VAL A 59 17.63 25.28 -1.21
CA VAL A 59 18.29 26.36 -1.96
C VAL A 59 17.54 26.70 -3.25
N ILE A 60 16.99 25.70 -3.94
CA ILE A 60 16.17 25.89 -5.15
C ILE A 60 14.86 26.62 -4.83
N PHE A 61 14.17 26.27 -3.74
CA PHE A 61 12.93 26.95 -3.33
C PHE A 61 13.16 28.42 -2.98
N ILE A 62 14.25 28.75 -2.27
CA ILE A 62 14.58 30.15 -1.92
C ILE A 62 14.89 31.00 -3.17
N LEU A 63 15.38 30.41 -4.25
CA LEU A 63 15.63 31.13 -5.52
C LEU A 63 14.36 31.35 -6.36
N ILE A 64 13.31 30.57 -6.17
CA ILE A 64 12.06 30.67 -6.93
C ILE A 64 11.13 31.77 -6.38
N ASP A 65 11.30 32.17 -5.12
CA ASP A 65 10.49 33.24 -4.49
C ASP A 65 10.81 34.67 -4.99
N ALA A 66 11.78 34.85 -5.89
CA ALA A 66 12.08 36.13 -6.53
C ALA A 66 11.32 36.39 -7.85
N SER A 67 10.57 35.42 -8.36
CA SER A 67 9.67 35.63 -9.51
C SER A 67 8.25 35.20 -9.13
N GLY A 68 7.46 36.16 -8.65
CA GLY A 68 6.04 35.95 -8.41
C GLY A 68 5.33 35.45 -9.66
N PHE A 69 4.81 34.22 -9.61
CA PHE A 69 3.83 33.72 -10.57
C PHE A 69 2.99 32.58 -9.97
N PHE A 70 2.12 32.90 -9.00
CA PHE A 70 0.93 32.09 -8.74
C PHE A 70 -0.29 32.84 -9.30
N THR A 71 -0.38 32.81 -10.64
CA THR A 71 -1.63 33.07 -11.35
C THR A 71 -2.32 31.72 -11.54
N SER A 72 -3.38 31.47 -10.76
CA SER A 72 -4.54 30.79 -11.31
C SER A 72 -5.81 31.23 -10.61
N ASN A 73 -6.68 31.71 -11.49
CA ASN A 73 -7.96 32.34 -11.30
C ASN A 73 -9.03 31.33 -10.85
N SER A 74 -10.02 31.87 -10.15
CA SER A 74 -11.27 31.29 -9.64
C SER A 74 -11.89 30.13 -10.43
N GLN A 75 -12.44 29.16 -9.70
CA GLN A 75 -13.89 28.88 -9.77
C GLN A 75 -14.37 28.10 -8.55
N LYS A 76 -15.32 28.70 -7.82
CA LYS A 76 -16.28 27.98 -6.99
C LYS A 76 -17.12 27.12 -7.92
N THR A 77 -17.26 25.83 -7.62
CA THR A 77 -18.23 24.97 -8.30
C THR A 77 -18.98 24.17 -7.25
N GLU A 78 -20.12 24.72 -6.83
CA GLU A 78 -21.28 23.91 -6.44
C GLU A 78 -21.72 23.15 -7.70
N THR A 79 -21.61 21.83 -7.75
CA THR A 79 -22.24 21.04 -8.83
C THR A 79 -22.53 19.62 -8.35
N SER A 80 -23.83 19.40 -8.14
CA SER A 80 -24.61 18.17 -8.27
C SER A 80 -23.89 16.82 -8.11
N THR A 81 -24.32 16.12 -7.07
CA THR A 81 -24.41 14.65 -6.95
C THR A 81 -24.10 13.89 -8.26
N PRO A 82 -22.99 13.15 -8.34
CA PRO A 82 -22.78 12.23 -9.45
C PRO A 82 -23.70 11.03 -9.23
N ILE A 83 -24.78 10.96 -10.01
CA ILE A 83 -25.46 9.69 -10.24
C ILE A 83 -24.47 8.85 -11.06
N VAL A 84 -23.60 8.10 -10.38
CA VAL A 84 -22.70 7.16 -11.03
C VAL A 84 -23.56 6.05 -11.61
N LEU A 85 -23.70 6.07 -12.93
CA LEU A 85 -24.35 5.04 -13.73
C LEU A 85 -23.70 3.68 -13.41
N SER A 86 -24.38 2.90 -12.54
CA SER A 86 -24.14 1.49 -12.34
C SER A 86 -24.08 0.79 -13.70
N GLY A 87 -22.88 0.41 -14.14
CA GLY A 87 -22.64 -0.20 -15.47
C GLY A 87 -21.39 0.27 -16.22
N GLN A 88 -20.68 1.31 -15.77
CA GLN A 88 -19.43 1.72 -16.41
C GLN A 88 -18.27 0.76 -16.07
N ASN A 89 -17.54 0.30 -17.08
CA ASN A 89 -16.29 -0.45 -16.89
C ASN A 89 -15.24 0.50 -16.28
N LYS A 90 -14.75 0.16 -15.10
CA LYS A 90 -13.70 0.90 -14.40
C LYS A 90 -12.47 0.05 -14.19
N ARG A 91 -11.34 0.69 -13.86
CA ARG A 91 -10.08 0.00 -13.62
C ARG A 91 -9.57 0.25 -12.23
N ILE A 92 -8.88 -0.74 -11.67
CA ILE A 92 -8.14 -0.57 -10.43
C ILE A 92 -6.84 0.21 -10.72
N ALA A 93 -6.50 1.18 -9.87
CA ALA A 93 -5.33 2.04 -10.03
C ALA A 93 -4.11 1.53 -9.23
N GLY A 94 -3.22 0.74 -9.82
CA GLY A 94 -2.06 0.18 -9.11
C GLY A 94 -2.35 -1.14 -8.38
N ASP A 95 -1.36 -1.68 -7.69
CA ASP A 95 -1.30 -3.08 -7.20
C ASP A 95 -1.50 -3.25 -5.68
N ASN A 96 -1.68 -2.16 -4.94
CA ASN A 96 -1.75 -2.17 -3.47
C ASN A 96 -3.18 -2.10 -2.92
N TRP A 97 -4.17 -2.30 -3.77
CA TRP A 97 -5.57 -2.26 -3.36
C TRP A 97 -6.07 -3.63 -2.95
N PHE A 98 -6.87 -3.64 -1.90
CA PHE A 98 -7.58 -4.81 -1.42
C PHE A 98 -9.03 -4.44 -1.20
N GLY A 99 -9.91 -5.43 -1.21
CA GLY A 99 -11.30 -5.24 -0.84
C GLY A 99 -11.85 -6.43 -0.07
N CYS A 100 -12.93 -6.21 0.67
CA CYS A 100 -13.59 -7.26 1.44
C CYS A 100 -15.10 -7.26 1.21
N ILE A 101 -15.72 -8.44 1.28
CA ILE A 101 -17.16 -8.62 1.08
C ILE A 101 -17.95 -7.89 2.18
N ASP A 102 -17.50 -8.02 3.43
CA ASP A 102 -18.11 -7.34 4.57
C ASP A 102 -17.49 -5.94 4.78
N ARG A 103 -18.35 -4.93 4.79
CA ARG A 103 -17.95 -3.53 4.94
C ARG A 103 -17.33 -3.24 6.30
N LYS A 104 -17.91 -3.75 7.39
CA LYS A 104 -17.39 -3.48 8.75
C LYS A 104 -16.02 -4.11 8.95
N TYR A 105 -15.80 -5.29 8.35
CA TYR A 105 -14.50 -5.94 8.35
C TYR A 105 -13.47 -5.12 7.57
N PHE A 106 -13.84 -4.57 6.41
CA PHE A 106 -12.98 -3.64 5.67
C PHE A 106 -12.66 -2.39 6.49
N GLU A 107 -13.66 -1.74 7.09
CA GLU A 107 -13.48 -0.55 7.94
C GLU A 107 -12.56 -0.85 9.13
N LYS A 108 -12.70 -2.03 9.76
CA LYS A 108 -11.80 -2.49 10.82
C LYS A 108 -10.36 -2.67 10.35
N LEU A 109 -10.14 -3.16 9.13
CA LEU A 109 -8.80 -3.24 8.54
C LEU A 109 -8.22 -1.83 8.32
N VAL A 110 -9.02 -0.88 7.84
CA VAL A 110 -8.61 0.52 7.67
C VAL A 110 -8.30 1.17 9.03
N ASP A 111 -9.09 0.88 10.07
CA ASP A 111 -8.85 1.40 11.41
C ASP A 111 -7.48 0.96 11.96
N TYR A 112 -7.06 -0.30 11.71
CA TYR A 112 -5.71 -0.75 12.05
C TYR A 112 -4.62 0.04 11.32
N THR A 113 -4.83 0.46 10.07
CA THR A 113 -3.82 1.27 9.36
C THR A 113 -3.77 2.70 9.90
N VAL A 114 -4.91 3.30 10.25
CA VAL A 114 -5.00 4.62 10.91
C VAL A 114 -4.30 4.61 12.27
N GLN A 115 -4.50 3.55 13.06
CA GLN A 115 -3.84 3.35 14.35
C GLN A 115 -2.34 2.96 14.23
N LYS A 116 -1.83 2.79 12.99
CA LYS A 116 -0.48 2.32 12.69
C LYS A 116 -0.17 0.92 13.24
N ASP A 117 -1.19 0.12 13.54
CA ASP A 117 -1.06 -1.29 13.93
C ASP A 117 -0.95 -2.19 12.71
N LYS A 118 0.25 -2.17 12.11
CA LYS A 118 0.58 -3.00 10.94
C LYS A 118 0.48 -4.50 11.23
N GLN A 119 0.63 -4.93 12.48
CA GLN A 119 0.58 -6.36 12.81
C GLN A 119 -0.86 -6.86 12.77
N ALA A 120 -1.78 -6.15 13.43
CA ALA A 120 -3.21 -6.49 13.39
C ALA A 120 -3.75 -6.42 11.96
N PHE A 121 -3.39 -5.39 11.19
CA PHE A 121 -3.76 -5.28 9.78
C PHE A 121 -3.31 -6.49 8.96
N LYS A 122 -2.02 -6.85 9.00
CA LYS A 122 -1.48 -7.98 8.23
C LYS A 122 -2.14 -9.31 8.60
N GLN A 123 -2.33 -9.56 9.90
CA GLN A 123 -2.95 -10.79 10.38
C GLN A 123 -4.41 -10.88 9.96
N ALA A 124 -5.19 -9.83 10.20
CA ALA A 124 -6.60 -9.79 9.83
C ALA A 124 -6.77 -9.90 8.30
N LEU A 125 -6.03 -9.11 7.50
CA LEU A 125 -6.13 -9.18 6.05
C LEU A 125 -5.77 -10.58 5.53
N ALA A 126 -4.71 -11.22 6.05
CA ALA A 126 -4.34 -12.58 5.68
C ALA A 126 -5.46 -13.59 6.01
N ILE A 127 -6.08 -13.48 7.19
CA ILE A 127 -7.23 -14.32 7.56
C ILE A 127 -8.39 -14.10 6.60
N GLY A 128 -8.72 -12.85 6.28
CA GLY A 128 -9.79 -12.51 5.36
C GLY A 128 -9.56 -13.05 3.94
N ILE A 129 -8.31 -13.01 3.46
CA ILE A 129 -7.95 -13.57 2.14
C ILE A 129 -8.03 -15.09 2.16
N LEU A 130 -7.51 -15.75 3.19
CA LEU A 130 -7.57 -17.21 3.33
C LEU A 130 -9.01 -17.72 3.47
N ALA A 131 -9.88 -16.95 4.12
CA ALA A 131 -11.31 -17.23 4.23
C ALA A 131 -12.10 -16.90 2.96
N GLY A 132 -11.47 -16.27 1.95
CA GLY A 132 -12.16 -15.81 0.74
C GLY A 132 -13.08 -14.61 0.96
N THR A 133 -13.02 -13.95 2.12
CA THR A 133 -13.83 -12.77 2.44
C THR A 133 -13.17 -11.46 2.03
N CYS A 134 -11.86 -11.49 1.75
CA CYS A 134 -11.10 -10.38 1.19
C CYS A 134 -10.29 -10.82 -0.03
N THR A 135 -9.91 -9.86 -0.87
CA THR A 135 -9.16 -10.10 -2.11
C THR A 135 -8.18 -8.97 -2.36
N PHE A 136 -7.07 -9.29 -3.04
CA PHE A 136 -6.21 -8.28 -3.65
C PHE A 136 -6.70 -7.99 -5.06
N PHE A 137 -6.65 -6.72 -5.43
CA PHE A 137 -6.85 -6.29 -6.80
C PHE A 137 -5.52 -6.16 -7.53
N LYS A 138 -5.54 -6.38 -8.83
CA LYS A 138 -4.37 -6.18 -9.70
C LYS A 138 -4.44 -4.80 -10.33
N ASP A 139 -3.27 -4.24 -10.65
CA ASP A 139 -3.21 -3.00 -11.42
C ASP A 139 -3.96 -3.15 -12.75
N SER A 140 -4.72 -2.11 -13.11
CA SER A 140 -5.53 -2.00 -14.31
C SER A 140 -6.59 -3.09 -14.48
N GLU A 141 -6.90 -3.84 -13.42
CA GLU A 141 -7.95 -4.87 -13.40
C GLU A 141 -9.32 -4.26 -13.66
N LEU A 142 -10.10 -4.90 -14.54
CA LEU A 142 -11.45 -4.43 -14.89
C LEU A 142 -12.46 -4.79 -13.82
N VAL A 143 -13.14 -3.78 -13.31
CA VAL A 143 -14.19 -3.91 -12.29
C VAL A 143 -15.42 -3.10 -12.66
N TYR A 144 -16.57 -3.53 -12.15
CA TYR A 144 -17.83 -2.80 -12.19
C TYR A 144 -18.11 -2.20 -10.82
N ILE A 145 -18.46 -0.92 -10.80
CA ILE A 145 -19.00 -0.28 -9.60
C ILE A 145 -20.46 -0.72 -9.45
N THR A 146 -20.80 -1.26 -8.29
CA THR A 146 -22.17 -1.70 -7.95
C THR A 146 -22.83 -0.84 -6.88
N ASP A 147 -22.03 -0.17 -6.05
CA ASP A 147 -22.52 0.80 -5.07
C ASP A 147 -21.43 1.86 -4.82
N THR A 148 -21.84 3.13 -4.76
CA THR A 148 -21.01 4.22 -4.27
C THR A 148 -21.61 4.71 -2.97
N ALA A 149 -20.95 4.40 -1.85
CA ALA A 149 -21.33 5.01 -0.59
C ALA A 149 -20.76 6.45 -0.57
N ILE A 150 -21.51 7.37 -1.22
CA ILE A 150 -21.13 8.73 -1.65
C ILE A 150 -20.41 9.56 -0.57
N PHE A 151 -20.67 9.31 0.70
CA PHE A 151 -20.09 10.08 1.82
C PHE A 151 -19.06 9.33 2.67
N SER A 152 -18.71 8.10 2.30
CA SER A 152 -17.80 7.26 3.11
C SER A 152 -16.39 7.12 2.57
N GLY A 153 -16.12 7.62 1.36
CA GLY A 153 -14.86 7.35 0.66
C GLY A 153 -14.71 5.89 0.22
N LEU A 154 -15.77 5.07 0.36
CA LEU A 154 -15.80 3.67 -0.02
C LEU A 154 -16.64 3.45 -1.28
N VAL A 155 -16.22 2.46 -2.05
CA VAL A 155 -16.92 1.99 -3.24
C VAL A 155 -17.03 0.47 -3.20
N LYS A 156 -18.15 -0.05 -3.70
CA LYS A 156 -18.37 -1.47 -3.88
C LYS A 156 -18.14 -1.83 -5.33
N VAL A 157 -17.26 -2.81 -5.54
CA VAL A 157 -16.85 -3.25 -6.87
C VAL A 157 -17.02 -4.75 -7.03
N ARG A 158 -17.23 -5.20 -8.26
CA ARG A 158 -17.18 -6.63 -8.62
C ARG A 158 -16.40 -6.85 -9.91
N ARG A 159 -15.82 -8.03 -10.06
CA ARG A 159 -15.14 -8.44 -11.30
C ARG A 159 -16.16 -8.81 -12.38
N LYS A 160 -15.72 -8.74 -13.64
CA LYS A 160 -16.56 -9.14 -14.77
C LYS A 160 -16.82 -10.65 -14.75
N GLY A 161 -18.10 -11.03 -14.78
CA GLY A 161 -18.52 -12.43 -14.73
C GLY A 161 -18.63 -13.00 -13.32
N GLU A 162 -18.24 -12.23 -12.29
CA GLU A 162 -18.39 -12.63 -10.90
C GLU A 162 -19.63 -11.98 -10.27
N LEU A 163 -20.23 -12.69 -9.32
CA LEU A 163 -21.33 -12.20 -8.48
C LEU A 163 -20.83 -11.59 -7.18
N GLN A 164 -19.57 -11.83 -6.82
CA GLN A 164 -19.02 -11.40 -5.55
C GLN A 164 -18.63 -9.93 -5.60
N GLU A 165 -19.08 -9.19 -4.61
CA GLU A 165 -18.88 -7.76 -4.50
C GLU A 165 -17.97 -7.46 -3.30
N PHE A 166 -17.03 -6.54 -3.49
CA PHE A 166 -16.01 -6.19 -2.52
C PHE A 166 -16.05 -4.69 -2.27
N TRP A 167 -16.03 -4.30 -1.01
CA TRP A 167 -15.81 -2.92 -0.58
C TRP A 167 -14.32 -2.60 -0.64
N THR A 168 -13.98 -1.45 -1.21
CA THR A 168 -12.63 -0.89 -1.28
C THR A 168 -12.70 0.64 -1.17
N ASN A 169 -11.54 1.30 -1.12
CA ASN A 169 -11.46 2.76 -1.17
C ASN A 169 -11.86 3.28 -2.56
N LEU A 170 -12.54 4.42 -2.61
CA LEU A 170 -12.95 5.06 -3.86
C LEU A 170 -11.74 5.39 -4.76
N GLU A 171 -10.61 5.75 -4.14
CA GLU A 171 -9.33 6.03 -4.81
C GLU A 171 -8.74 4.82 -5.53
N ALA A 172 -9.20 3.61 -5.21
CA ALA A 172 -8.75 2.40 -5.88
C ALA A 172 -9.25 2.32 -7.33
N VAL A 173 -10.25 3.11 -7.72
CA VAL A 173 -10.97 2.95 -8.98
C VAL A 173 -10.86 4.20 -9.85
N ILE A 174 -10.40 4.03 -11.09
CA ILE A 174 -10.24 5.09 -12.12
C ILE A 174 -11.11 4.83 -13.36
#